data_AF-A0A9D0CSE5-F1
#
_entry.id   AF-A0A9D0CSE5-F1
#
_cell.length_a   1.000
_cell.length_b   1.000
_cell.length_c   1.000
_cell.angle_alpha   90.00
_cell.angle_beta   90.00
_cell.angle_gamma   90.00
#
_symmetry.space_group_name_H-M   'P 1'
#
loop_
_entity.id
_entity.type
_entity.pdbx_description
1 polymer ?
#
loop_
_entity_poly.entity_id
_entity_poly.type
_entity_poly.pdbx_seq_one_letter_code
_entity_poly.pdbx_strand_id
1 'polypeptide(L)' 'PDLAPTMLADWIVADRLPVRFQVQLHKLLWGDQPGR' A
#
# COMPACT_ATOMS: atom_id res chain seq x y z
N PRO A 1 5.54 8.62 -15.31
CA PRO A 1 5.09 9.08 -13.99
C PRO A 1 4.71 7.88 -13.12
N ASP A 2 5.36 7.73 -11.97
CA ASP A 2 5.02 6.66 -11.04
C ASP A 2 3.62 6.89 -10.46
N LEU A 3 2.83 5.83 -10.40
CA LEU A 3 1.48 5.86 -9.82
C LEU A 3 1.62 5.95 -8.30
N ALA A 4 1.05 7.00 -7.70
CA ALA A 4 1.03 7.12 -6.25
C ALA A 4 0.24 5.95 -5.63
N PRO A 5 0.76 5.27 -4.59
CA PRO A 5 0.09 4.10 -3.98
C PRO A 5 -1.34 4.38 -3.50
N THR A 6 -1.59 5.59 -3.02
CA THR A 6 -2.91 6.03 -2.57
C THR A 6 -3.92 6.05 -3.72
N MET A 7 -3.51 6.53 -4.90
CA MET A 7 -4.39 6.56 -6.08
C MET A 7 -4.80 5.15 -6.51
N LEU A 8 -3.88 4.18 -6.46
CA LEU A 8 -4.21 2.78 -6.75
C LEU A 8 -5.16 2.19 -5.70
N ALA A 9 -4.94 2.48 -4.41
CA ALA A 9 -5.79 2.00 -3.33
C ALA A 9 -7.23 2.53 -3.44
N ASP A 10 -7.38 3.82 -3.81
CA ASP A 10 -8.69 4.44 -3.99
C ASP A 10 -9.52 3.73 -5.07
N TRP A 11 -8.92 3.36 -6.20
CA TRP A 11 -9.59 2.60 -7.26
C TRP A 11 -10.02 1.20 -6.82
N ILE A 12 -9.15 0.49 -6.09
CA ILE A 12 -9.46 -0.86 -5.58
C ILE A 12 -10.70 -0.83 -4.69
N VAL A 13 -10.80 0.17 -3.81
CA VAL A 13 -11.94 0.32 -2.90
C VAL A 13 -13.19 0.79 -3.63
N ALA A 14 -13.07 1.79 -4.51
CA ALA A 14 -14.19 2.34 -5.27
C ALA A 14 -14.89 1.29 -6.13
N ASP A 15 -14.11 0.49 -6.85
CA ASP A 15 -14.61 -0.49 -7.82
C ASP A 15 -14.76 -1.91 -7.22
N ARG A 16 -14.44 -2.08 -5.93
CA ARG A 16 -14.46 -3.38 -5.21
C ARG A 16 -13.73 -4.48 -5.98
N LEU A 17 -12.56 -4.14 -6.52
CA LEU A 17 -11.81 -5.04 -7.40
C LEU A 17 -11.41 -6.32 -6.63
N PRO A 18 -11.48 -7.52 -7.27
CA PRO A 18 -11.16 -8.80 -6.64
C PRO A 18 -9.64 -9.02 -6.58
N VAL A 19 -8.93 -8.06 -5.97
CA VAL A 19 -7.48 -8.03 -5.86
C VAL A 19 -7.05 -7.95 -4.40
N ARG A 20 -5.82 -8.39 -4.12
CA ARG A 20 -5.21 -8.25 -2.79
C ARG A 20 -4.18 -7.14 -2.83
N PHE A 21 -4.46 -6.04 -2.11
CA PHE A 21 -3.48 -4.99 -1.90
C PHE A 21 -2.57 -5.35 -0.72
N GLN A 22 -1.26 -5.35 -0.93
CA GLN A 22 -0.28 -5.68 0.11
C GLN A 22 0.46 -4.43 0.56
N VAL A 23 0.43 -4.17 1.86
CA VAL A 23 1.18 -3.06 2.49
C VAL A 23 2.38 -3.59 3.26
N GLN A 24 3.48 -2.84 3.24
CA GLN A 24 4.64 -3.13 4.08
C GLN A 24 4.42 -2.52 5.47
N LEU A 25 3.76 -3.28 6.35
CA LEU A 25 3.41 -2.81 7.69
C LEU A 25 4.64 -2.38 8.50
N HIS A 26 5.78 -3.07 8.33
CA HIS A 26 7.02 -2.71 9.02
C HIS A 26 7.48 -1.28 8.69
N LYS A 27 7.39 -0.87 7.42
CA LYS A 27 7.74 0.50 7.01
C LYS A 27 6.75 1.51 7.56
N LEU A 28 5.47 1.14 7.63
CA LEU A 28 4.44 2.01 8.17
C LEU A 28 4.60 2.22 9.69
N LEU A 29 4.96 1.18 10.43
CA LEU A 29 5.08 1.24 11.89
C LEU A 29 6.45 1.73 12.36
N TRP A 30 7.54 1.33 11.70
CA TRP A 30 8.91 1.55 12.16
C TRP A 30 9.79 2.33 11.17
N GLY A 31 9.25 2.73 10.00
CA GLY A 31 10.03 3.39 8.95
C GLY A 31 11.04 2.45 8.30
N ASP A 32 12.10 3.01 7.71
CA ASP A 32 13.20 2.24 7.11
C ASP A 32 14.23 1.74 8.15
N GLN A 33 13.79 1.46 9.38
CA GLN A 33 14.64 0.85 10.38
C GLN A 33 14.84 -0.64 10.07
N PRO A 34 16.08 -1.16 10.13
CA PRO A 34 16.32 -2.59 10.02
C PRO A 34 15.66 -3.34 11.19
N GLY A 35 15.12 -4.53 10.92
CA GLY A 35 14.52 -5.39 11.95
C GLY A 35 15.53 -5.77 13.03
N ARG A 36 15.06 -5.89 14.28
CA ARG A 36 15.80 -6.47 15.40
C ARG A 36 15.51 -7.97 15.52
#